data_AF-A0A8T5RJM5-F1
#
_entry.id   AF-A0A8T5RJM5-F1
#
_cell.length_a   1.000
_cell.length_b   1.000
_cell.length_c   1.000
_cell.angle_alpha   90.00
_cell.angle_beta   90.00
_cell.angle_gamma   90.00
#
_symmetry.space_group_name_H-M   'P 1'
#
loop_
_entity.id
_entity.type
_entity.pdbx_description
1 polymer ?
#
loop_
_entity_poly.entity_id
_entity_poly.type
_entity_poly.pdbx_seq_one_letter_code
_entity_poly.pdbx_strand_id
1 'polypeptide(L)'
;LKAFFNNFVDYIRRALLSLRTFVSKILHGIYDFIKRSYVVIKIIFCAGAGIIIGYVFFVYPIVLSTPLNILHSSLLGAALFGVLLGLLPTKRTDDIDIIFRTRMTRFGTVWISMTAFIFVFIISYVESILLRVIIILSSLLALGAIIAIYVYRIEKKQKISIKWRFYITTALIITVIIWGILIAILYFTEIYVST
;
A
#
# COMPACT_ATOMS: atom_id res chain seq x y z
N LEU A 1 -62.83 -16.14 23.51
CA LEU A 1 -61.37 -16.31 23.70
C LEU A 1 -60.62 -16.71 22.43
N LYS A 2 -60.95 -17.84 21.78
CA LYS A 2 -60.22 -18.35 20.59
C LYS A 2 -60.06 -17.33 19.45
N ALA A 3 -61.14 -16.61 19.09
CA ALA A 3 -61.11 -15.59 18.02
C ALA A 3 -60.22 -14.39 18.36
N PHE A 4 -60.21 -13.97 19.63
CA PHE A 4 -59.36 -12.87 20.10
C PHE A 4 -57.88 -13.25 20.06
N PHE A 5 -57.56 -14.49 20.45
CA PHE A 5 -56.21 -15.03 20.40
C PHE A 5 -55.70 -15.20 18.96
N ASN A 6 -56.54 -15.69 18.03
CA ASN A 6 -56.18 -15.78 16.62
C ASN A 6 -55.90 -14.40 16.00
N ASN A 7 -56.73 -13.39 16.28
CA ASN A 7 -56.48 -12.03 15.82
C ASN A 7 -55.19 -11.44 16.38
N PHE A 8 -54.87 -11.72 17.65
CA PHE A 8 -53.64 -11.27 18.29
C PHE A 8 -52.39 -11.92 17.67
N VAL A 9 -52.43 -13.24 17.43
CA VAL A 9 -51.37 -13.99 16.75
C VAL A 9 -51.16 -13.48 15.32
N ASP A 10 -52.24 -13.22 14.58
CA ASP A 10 -52.15 -12.65 13.23
C ASP A 10 -51.58 -11.23 13.19
N TYR A 11 -51.84 -10.44 14.23
CA TYR A 11 -51.28 -9.09 14.37
C TYR A 11 -49.76 -9.15 14.63
N ILE A 12 -49.35 -10.02 15.57
CA ILE A 12 -47.93 -10.27 15.85
C ILE A 12 -47.21 -10.78 14.60
N ARG A 13 -47.81 -11.74 13.88
CA ARG A 13 -47.23 -12.31 12.66
C ARG A 13 -47.03 -11.25 11.59
N ARG A 14 -48.01 -10.36 11.38
CA ARG A 14 -47.89 -9.23 10.44
C ARG A 14 -46.82 -8.23 10.87
N ALA A 15 -46.74 -7.91 12.16
CA ALA A 15 -45.70 -7.04 12.69
C ALA A 15 -44.29 -7.63 12.49
N LEU A 16 -44.11 -8.94 12.72
CA LEU A 16 -42.85 -9.64 12.52
C LEU A 16 -42.43 -9.69 11.05
N LEU A 17 -43.39 -9.89 10.14
CA LEU A 17 -43.15 -9.84 8.69
C LEU A 17 -42.76 -8.44 8.22
N SER A 18 -43.43 -7.41 8.73
CA SER A 18 -43.10 -5.99 8.49
C SER A 18 -41.70 -5.65 9.00
N LEU A 19 -41.34 -6.12 10.20
CA LEU A 19 -40.01 -5.91 10.77
C LEU A 19 -38.94 -6.61 9.92
N ARG A 20 -39.21 -7.84 9.45
CA ARG A 20 -38.29 -8.58 8.58
C ARG A 20 -38.05 -7.87 7.25
N THR A 21 -39.09 -7.35 6.59
CA THR A 21 -38.93 -6.58 5.35
C THR A 21 -38.20 -5.27 5.58
N PHE A 22 -38.45 -4.60 6.71
CA PHE A 22 -37.73 -3.39 7.10
C PHE A 22 -36.23 -3.66 7.30
N VAL A 23 -35.87 -4.68 8.10
CA VAL A 23 -34.47 -5.08 8.33
C VAL A 23 -33.80 -5.49 7.02
N SER A 24 -34.48 -6.27 6.17
CA SER A 24 -33.95 -6.66 4.87
C SER A 24 -33.66 -5.44 3.98
N LYS A 25 -34.53 -4.43 3.98
CA LYS A 25 -34.36 -3.20 3.21
C LYS A 25 -33.16 -2.38 3.70
N ILE A 26 -32.96 -2.28 5.01
CA ILE A 26 -31.79 -1.63 5.61
C ILE A 26 -30.51 -2.36 5.22
N LEU A 27 -30.48 -3.70 5.37
CA LEU A 27 -29.31 -4.51 5.01
C LEU A 27 -28.94 -4.36 3.53
N HIS A 28 -29.92 -4.39 2.63
CA HIS A 28 -29.68 -4.14 1.20
C HIS A 28 -29.14 -2.73 0.95
N GLY A 29 -29.70 -1.71 1.62
CA GLY A 29 -29.22 -0.34 1.53
C GLY A 29 -27.76 -0.19 1.99
N ILE A 30 -27.39 -0.82 3.12
CA ILE A 30 -26.02 -0.84 3.63
C ILE A 30 -25.10 -1.58 2.64
N TYR A 31 -25.52 -2.73 2.13
CA TYR A 31 -24.74 -3.50 1.16
C TYR A 31 -24.48 -2.73 -0.13
N ASP A 32 -25.52 -2.10 -0.70
CA ASP A 32 -25.39 -1.29 -1.92
C ASP A 32 -24.51 -0.07 -1.68
N PHE A 33 -24.61 0.57 -0.51
CA PHE A 33 -23.72 1.65 -0.12
C PHE A 33 -22.26 1.21 -0.03
N ILE A 34 -21.98 0.09 0.66
CA ILE A 34 -20.62 -0.47 0.78
C ILE A 34 -20.08 -0.82 -0.61
N LYS A 35 -20.89 -1.45 -1.46
CA LYS A 35 -20.50 -1.86 -2.81
C LYS A 35 -20.19 -0.64 -3.70
N ARG A 36 -21.00 0.42 -3.61
CA ARG A 36 -20.81 1.65 -4.39
C ARG A 36 -19.57 2.43 -3.93
N SER A 37 -19.37 2.52 -2.62
CA SER A 37 -18.34 3.34 -1.99
C SER A 37 -17.09 2.56 -1.59
N TYR A 38 -16.96 1.30 -2.03
CA TYR A 38 -15.87 0.39 -1.62
C TYR A 38 -14.47 1.02 -1.75
N VAL A 39 -14.21 1.75 -2.83
CA VAL A 39 -12.91 2.40 -3.06
C VAL A 39 -12.63 3.46 -1.99
N VAL A 40 -13.63 4.27 -1.64
CA VAL A 40 -13.52 5.33 -0.64
C VAL A 40 -13.36 4.73 0.75
N ILE A 41 -14.20 3.75 1.11
CA ILE A 41 -14.13 3.05 2.39
C ILE A 41 -12.76 2.39 2.57
N LYS A 42 -12.24 1.77 1.51
CA LYS A 42 -10.89 1.19 1.49
C LYS A 42 -9.82 2.24 1.80
N ILE A 43 -9.85 3.40 1.15
CA ILE A 43 -8.86 4.46 1.38
C ILE A 43 -8.92 4.96 2.82
N ILE A 44 -10.13 5.23 3.33
CA ILE A 44 -10.35 5.69 4.71
C ILE A 44 -9.84 4.65 5.71
N PHE A 45 -10.14 3.37 5.48
CA PHE A 45 -9.69 2.29 6.35
C PHE A 45 -8.16 2.16 6.36
N CYS A 46 -7.51 2.17 5.19
CA CYS A 46 -6.05 2.15 5.10
C CYS A 46 -5.42 3.37 5.78
N ALA A 47 -5.98 4.56 5.58
CA ALA A 47 -5.47 5.80 6.14
C ALA A 47 -5.60 5.80 7.68
N GLY A 48 -6.77 5.40 8.18
CA GLY A 48 -7.01 5.25 9.62
C GLY A 48 -6.05 4.26 10.26
N ALA A 49 -5.87 3.08 9.67
CA ALA A 49 -4.91 2.08 10.16
C ALA A 49 -3.47 2.62 10.18
N GLY A 50 -3.04 3.31 9.10
CA GLY A 50 -1.71 3.92 9.02
C GLY A 50 -1.49 5.00 10.09
N ILE A 51 -2.44 5.90 10.28
CA ILE A 51 -2.38 6.97 11.30
C ILE A 51 -2.32 6.39 12.70
N ILE A 52 -3.18 5.41 13.02
CA ILE A 52 -3.23 4.78 14.34
C ILE A 52 -1.89 4.12 14.65
N ILE A 53 -1.35 3.32 13.71
CA ILE A 53 -0.08 2.62 13.95
C ILE A 53 1.08 3.64 14.04
N GLY A 54 1.13 4.63 13.16
CA GLY A 54 2.14 5.70 13.25
C GLY A 54 2.11 6.40 14.62
N TYR A 55 0.93 6.80 15.08
CA TYR A 55 0.76 7.47 16.38
C TYR A 55 1.17 6.56 17.54
N VAL A 56 0.77 5.30 17.52
CA VAL A 56 1.14 4.32 18.56
C VAL A 56 2.66 4.20 18.70
N PHE A 57 3.38 4.18 17.58
CA PHE A 57 4.85 4.13 17.55
C PHE A 57 5.55 5.46 17.89
N PHE A 58 4.83 6.58 17.79
CA PHE A 58 5.30 7.90 18.26
C PHE A 58 5.19 8.02 19.79
N VAL A 59 4.11 7.50 20.38
CA VAL A 59 3.86 7.62 21.83
C VAL A 59 4.59 6.53 22.62
N TYR A 60 4.61 5.30 22.11
CA TYR A 60 5.10 4.15 22.85
C TYR A 60 6.36 3.54 22.20
N PRO A 61 7.42 3.27 22.98
CA PRO A 61 8.60 2.53 22.51
C PRO A 61 8.29 1.03 22.44
N ILE A 62 7.61 0.59 21.38
CA ILE A 62 7.17 -0.81 21.22
C ILE A 62 8.28 -1.71 20.66
N VAL A 63 9.01 -1.21 19.66
CA VAL A 63 10.00 -1.99 18.89
C VAL A 63 11.42 -1.44 19.04
N LEU A 64 11.56 -0.14 19.24
CA LEU A 64 12.84 0.50 19.51
C LEU A 64 12.91 0.94 20.97
N SER A 65 14.13 1.01 21.51
CA SER A 65 14.42 1.49 22.87
C SER A 65 13.93 2.93 23.11
N THR A 66 13.75 3.71 22.05
CA THR A 66 13.17 5.05 22.06
C THR A 66 11.93 5.12 21.16
N PRO A 67 10.91 5.92 21.54
CA PRO A 67 9.79 6.21 20.64
C PRO A 67 10.29 6.86 19.34
N LEU A 68 9.58 6.64 18.25
CA LEU A 68 9.94 7.21 16.95
C LEU A 68 9.68 8.72 16.94
N ASN A 69 10.59 9.48 16.33
CA ASN A 69 10.34 10.90 16.02
C ASN A 69 9.12 11.02 15.08
N ILE A 70 8.38 12.13 15.18
CA ILE A 70 7.27 12.56 14.32
C ILE A 70 7.52 12.24 12.84
N LEU A 71 8.70 12.54 12.29
CA LEU A 71 9.02 12.27 10.89
C LEU A 71 9.03 10.77 10.56
N HIS A 72 9.64 9.97 11.42
CA HIS A 72 9.75 8.53 11.23
C HIS A 72 8.43 7.81 11.50
N SER A 73 7.66 8.28 12.48
CA SER A 73 6.31 7.83 12.77
C SER A 73 5.36 8.12 11.59
N SER A 74 5.45 9.33 11.03
CA SER A 74 4.65 9.72 9.85
C SER A 74 5.04 8.88 8.63
N LEU A 75 6.33 8.63 8.44
CA LEU A 75 6.84 7.76 7.37
C LEU A 75 6.36 6.31 7.54
N LEU A 76 6.34 5.78 8.77
CA LEU A 76 5.81 4.46 9.10
C LEU A 76 4.31 4.36 8.78
N GLY A 77 3.53 5.37 9.18
CA GLY A 77 2.10 5.44 8.88
C GLY A 77 1.83 5.46 7.37
N ALA A 78 2.61 6.25 6.61
CA ALA A 78 2.52 6.31 5.15
C ALA A 78 2.93 4.98 4.49
N ALA A 79 3.97 4.32 5.01
CA ALA A 79 4.40 3.00 4.56
C ALA A 79 3.29 1.95 4.78
N LEU A 80 2.70 1.91 5.97
CA LEU A 80 1.59 0.97 6.24
C LEU A 80 0.36 1.26 5.39
N PHE A 81 0.03 2.53 5.21
CA PHE A 81 -1.03 2.94 4.29
C PHE A 81 -0.80 2.39 2.88
N GLY A 82 0.40 2.58 2.33
CA GLY A 82 0.72 2.15 0.97
C GLY A 82 0.78 0.63 0.81
N VAL A 83 1.28 -0.12 1.82
CA VAL A 83 1.22 -1.59 1.83
C VAL A 83 -0.23 -2.07 1.83
N LEU A 84 -1.07 -1.57 2.76
CA LEU A 84 -2.47 -1.98 2.86
C LEU A 84 -3.26 -1.64 1.59
N LEU A 85 -3.05 -0.44 1.04
CA LEU A 85 -3.72 0.00 -0.16
C LEU A 85 -3.32 -0.84 -1.40
N GLY A 86 -2.04 -1.19 -1.50
CA GLY A 86 -1.50 -1.99 -2.60
C GLY A 86 -1.92 -3.47 -2.56
N LEU A 87 -2.05 -4.06 -1.37
CA LEU A 87 -2.47 -5.46 -1.19
C LEU A 87 -3.97 -5.68 -1.44
N LEU A 88 -4.80 -4.70 -1.10
CA LEU A 88 -6.25 -4.85 -1.24
C LEU A 88 -6.69 -4.87 -2.71
N PRO A 89 -7.60 -5.78 -3.12
CA PRO A 89 -8.01 -5.96 -4.52
C PRO A 89 -8.77 -4.73 -5.10
N THR A 90 -8.85 -4.68 -6.43
CA THR A 90 -9.49 -3.60 -7.21
C THR A 90 -10.58 -4.25 -8.03
N LYS A 91 -11.51 -3.44 -8.54
CA LYS A 91 -12.54 -3.93 -9.46
C LYS A 91 -11.90 -4.74 -10.58
N ARG A 92 -12.52 -5.88 -10.90
CA ARG A 92 -12.21 -6.63 -12.11
C ARG A 92 -12.46 -5.73 -13.32
N THR A 93 -11.52 -5.78 -14.26
CA THR A 93 -11.59 -5.15 -15.57
C THR A 93 -11.09 -6.19 -16.55
N ASP A 94 -11.68 -6.21 -17.75
CA ASP A 94 -11.35 -7.19 -18.79
C ASP A 94 -10.24 -6.68 -19.73
N ASP A 95 -9.89 -5.39 -19.65
CA ASP A 95 -8.85 -4.78 -20.47
C ASP A 95 -7.44 -5.11 -19.94
N ILE A 96 -6.65 -5.78 -20.78
CA ILE A 96 -5.30 -6.27 -20.46
C ILE A 96 -4.36 -5.13 -20.08
N ASP A 97 -4.43 -3.98 -20.76
CA ASP A 97 -3.54 -2.85 -20.49
C ASP A 97 -3.87 -2.20 -19.14
N ILE A 98 -5.15 -2.13 -18.79
CA ILE A 98 -5.60 -1.61 -17.48
C ILE A 98 -5.21 -2.59 -16.38
N ILE A 99 -5.33 -3.90 -16.59
CA ILE A 99 -4.86 -4.93 -15.65
C ILE A 99 -3.36 -4.78 -15.40
N PHE A 100 -2.57 -4.66 -16.47
CA PHE A 100 -1.11 -4.51 -16.39
C PHE A 100 -0.74 -3.24 -15.62
N ARG A 101 -1.28 -2.09 -16.02
CA ARG A 101 -1.04 -0.80 -15.34
C ARG A 101 -1.40 -0.88 -13.85
N THR A 102 -2.54 -1.49 -13.52
CA THR A 102 -3.00 -1.62 -12.12
C THR A 102 -2.12 -2.57 -11.30
N ARG A 103 -1.66 -3.68 -11.88
CA ARG A 103 -0.71 -4.58 -11.20
C ARG A 103 0.63 -3.90 -10.97
N MET A 104 1.08 -3.12 -11.94
CA MET A 104 2.35 -2.42 -11.86
C MET A 104 2.35 -1.32 -10.80
N THR A 105 1.30 -0.49 -10.77
CA THR A 105 1.15 0.54 -9.75
C THR A 105 1.04 -0.07 -8.35
N ARG A 106 0.36 -1.22 -8.21
CA ARG A 106 0.32 -1.96 -6.94
C ARG A 106 1.67 -2.50 -6.51
N PHE A 107 2.37 -3.16 -7.41
CA PHE A 107 3.69 -3.69 -7.09
C PHE A 107 4.65 -2.57 -6.67
N GLY A 108 4.67 -1.46 -7.42
CA GLY A 108 5.46 -0.27 -7.08
C GLY A 108 5.05 0.35 -5.74
N THR A 109 3.75 0.54 -5.49
CA THR A 109 3.26 1.10 -4.22
C THR A 109 3.61 0.20 -3.04
N VAL A 110 3.39 -1.11 -3.13
CA VAL A 110 3.77 -2.07 -2.06
C VAL A 110 5.27 -2.05 -1.83
N TRP A 111 6.09 -2.04 -2.87
CA TRP A 111 7.54 -2.10 -2.73
C TRP A 111 8.14 -0.82 -2.16
N ILE A 112 7.72 0.36 -2.65
CA ILE A 112 8.14 1.66 -2.09
C ILE A 112 7.75 1.72 -0.61
N SER A 113 6.55 1.28 -0.29
CA SER A 113 6.04 1.24 1.08
C SER A 113 6.81 0.27 1.96
N MET A 114 7.14 -0.92 1.45
CA MET A 114 7.96 -1.90 2.16
C MET A 114 9.39 -1.39 2.38
N THR A 115 9.95 -0.69 1.39
CA THR A 115 11.26 -0.05 1.50
C THR A 115 11.22 1.03 2.58
N ALA A 116 10.20 1.89 2.59
CA ALA A 116 10.03 2.91 3.63
C ALA A 116 9.82 2.29 5.02
N PHE A 117 9.04 1.21 5.11
CA PHE A 117 8.83 0.47 6.35
C PHE A 117 10.16 -0.06 6.91
N ILE A 118 10.93 -0.78 6.09
CA ILE A 118 12.24 -1.31 6.48
C ILE A 118 13.20 -0.18 6.84
N PHE A 119 13.18 0.92 6.07
CA PHE A 119 14.05 2.07 6.28
C PHE A 119 13.82 2.70 7.66
N VAL A 120 12.57 2.84 8.13
CA VAL A 120 12.27 3.35 9.47
C VAL A 120 12.98 2.56 10.58
N PHE A 121 13.16 1.25 10.41
CA PHE A 121 13.85 0.42 11.41
C PHE A 121 15.36 0.41 11.23
N ILE A 122 15.86 0.33 10.00
CA ILE A 122 17.30 0.28 9.70
C ILE A 122 17.98 1.62 10.01
N ILE A 123 17.30 2.75 9.77
CA ILE A 123 17.90 4.08 9.89
C ILE A 123 18.46 4.35 11.29
N SER A 124 17.88 3.75 12.33
CA SER A 124 18.35 3.86 13.72
C SER A 124 19.69 3.19 13.97
N TYR A 125 20.13 2.28 13.09
CA TYR A 125 21.38 1.53 13.21
C TYR A 125 22.49 2.01 12.27
N VAL A 126 22.17 2.88 11.31
CA VAL A 126 23.13 3.38 10.32
C VAL A 126 23.45 4.84 10.61
N GLU A 127 24.69 5.17 10.99
CA GLU A 127 25.05 6.56 11.30
C GLU A 127 25.28 7.41 10.03
N SER A 128 25.91 6.84 9.01
CA SER A 128 26.22 7.54 7.75
C SER A 128 24.98 7.83 6.92
N ILE A 129 24.66 9.13 6.75
CA ILE A 129 23.57 9.61 5.86
C ILE A 129 23.78 9.11 4.43
N LEU A 130 25.03 9.08 3.98
CA LEU A 130 25.39 8.66 2.63
C LEU A 130 25.05 7.17 2.42
N LEU A 131 25.37 6.33 3.41
CA LEU A 131 25.05 4.91 3.40
C LEU A 131 23.53 4.65 3.44
N ARG A 132 22.77 5.45 4.21
CA ARG A 132 21.29 5.43 4.20
C ARG A 132 20.71 5.66 2.81
N VAL A 133 21.22 6.67 2.09
CA VAL A 133 20.76 7.02 0.73
C VAL A 133 21.11 5.92 -0.27
N ILE A 134 22.32 5.33 -0.17
CA ILE A 134 22.75 4.22 -1.01
C ILE A 134 21.84 2.99 -0.82
N ILE A 135 21.47 2.65 0.41
CA ILE A 135 20.55 1.52 0.69
C ILE A 135 19.19 1.75 0.02
N ILE A 136 18.62 2.95 0.13
CA ILE A 136 17.33 3.28 -0.51
C ILE A 136 17.45 3.14 -2.03
N LEU A 137 18.49 3.72 -2.64
CA LEU A 137 18.72 3.64 -4.08
C LEU A 137 18.92 2.20 -4.56
N SER A 138 19.63 1.36 -3.78
CA SER A 138 19.77 -0.07 -4.07
C SER A 138 18.41 -0.78 -4.12
N SER A 139 17.50 -0.48 -3.18
CA SER A 139 16.13 -1.03 -3.21
C SER A 139 15.34 -0.57 -4.44
N LEU A 140 15.46 0.71 -4.82
CA LEU A 140 14.80 1.26 -6.01
C LEU A 140 15.37 0.68 -7.32
N LEU A 141 16.68 0.41 -7.36
CA LEU A 141 17.32 -0.27 -8.49
C LEU A 141 16.84 -1.73 -8.60
N ALA A 142 16.74 -2.44 -7.47
CA ALA A 142 16.20 -3.80 -7.44
C ALA A 142 14.75 -3.83 -7.94
N LEU A 143 13.90 -2.90 -7.48
CA LEU A 143 12.55 -2.70 -8.01
C LEU A 143 12.58 -2.49 -9.52
N GLY A 144 13.36 -1.52 -9.99
CA GLY A 144 13.43 -1.15 -11.40
C GLY A 144 13.85 -2.34 -12.28
N ALA A 145 14.81 -3.15 -11.82
CA ALA A 145 15.26 -4.34 -12.54
C ALA A 145 14.16 -5.41 -12.64
N ILE A 146 13.45 -5.71 -11.54
CA ILE A 146 12.31 -6.63 -11.54
C ILE A 146 11.22 -6.13 -12.51
N ILE A 147 10.92 -4.84 -12.46
CA ILE A 147 9.98 -4.15 -13.34
C ILE A 147 10.38 -4.29 -14.81
N ALA A 148 11.66 -4.06 -15.15
CA ALA A 148 12.17 -4.18 -16.51
C ALA A 148 12.03 -5.61 -17.05
N ILE A 149 12.37 -6.61 -16.23
CA ILE A 149 12.20 -8.04 -16.58
C ILE A 149 10.73 -8.37 -16.79
N TYR A 150 9.85 -7.86 -15.93
CA TYR A 150 8.41 -8.08 -16.03
C TYR A 150 7.83 -7.51 -17.32
N VAL A 151 8.18 -6.26 -17.65
CA VAL A 151 7.76 -5.60 -18.91
C VAL A 151 8.25 -6.38 -20.12
N TYR A 152 9.51 -6.81 -20.13
CA TYR A 152 10.07 -7.61 -21.21
C TYR A 152 9.30 -8.94 -21.42
N ARG A 153 8.95 -9.64 -20.33
CA ARG A 153 8.19 -10.90 -20.42
C ARG A 153 6.77 -10.71 -20.94
N ILE A 154 6.12 -9.60 -20.59
CA ILE A 154 4.74 -9.33 -21.03
C ILE A 154 4.71 -8.75 -22.45
N GLU A 155 5.67 -7.92 -22.84
CA GLU A 155 5.83 -7.46 -24.23
C GLU A 155 5.89 -8.66 -25.19
N LYS A 156 6.68 -9.69 -24.86
CA LYS A 156 6.81 -10.92 -25.66
C LYS A 156 5.51 -11.74 -25.74
N LYS A 157 4.61 -11.64 -24.75
CA LYS A 157 3.36 -12.43 -24.68
C LYS A 157 2.11 -11.65 -25.13
N GLN A 158 2.07 -10.34 -24.94
CA GLN A 158 0.86 -9.50 -25.04
C GLN A 158 1.03 -8.26 -25.91
N LYS A 159 2.19 -8.07 -26.58
CA LYS A 159 2.47 -6.94 -27.50
C LYS A 159 2.22 -5.55 -26.88
N ILE A 160 2.64 -5.35 -25.62
CA ILE A 160 2.64 -4.02 -24.99
C ILE A 160 3.48 -3.03 -25.81
N SER A 161 3.10 -1.75 -25.82
CA SER A 161 3.82 -0.70 -26.53
C SER A 161 5.28 -0.55 -26.06
N ILE A 162 6.20 -0.50 -27.03
CA ILE A 162 7.66 -0.38 -26.84
C ILE A 162 8.08 0.85 -26.00
N LYS A 163 7.20 1.85 -25.90
CA LYS A 163 7.41 3.10 -25.16
C LYS A 163 7.74 2.84 -23.68
N TRP A 164 7.05 1.90 -23.03
CA TRP A 164 7.26 1.59 -21.60
C TRP A 164 8.64 1.02 -21.31
N ARG A 165 9.15 0.18 -22.20
CA ARG A 165 10.50 -0.40 -22.07
C ARG A 165 11.57 0.68 -22.14
N PHE A 166 11.43 1.64 -23.06
CA PHE A 166 12.37 2.74 -23.19
C PHE A 166 12.38 3.60 -21.92
N TYR A 167 11.21 4.04 -21.44
CA TYR A 167 11.12 4.86 -20.21
C TYR A 167 11.74 4.18 -18.99
N ILE A 168 11.44 2.90 -18.76
CA ILE A 168 11.98 2.14 -17.62
C ILE A 168 13.48 1.97 -17.73
N THR A 169 13.98 1.65 -18.93
CA THR A 169 15.42 1.43 -19.17
C THR A 169 16.21 2.73 -18.97
N THR A 170 15.73 3.84 -19.50
CA THR A 170 16.37 5.15 -19.32
C THR A 170 16.39 5.56 -17.85
N ALA A 171 15.27 5.40 -17.14
CA ALA A 171 15.20 5.71 -15.71
C ALA A 171 16.17 4.85 -14.89
N LEU A 172 16.27 3.54 -15.21
CA LEU A 172 17.24 2.64 -14.58
C LEU A 172 18.68 3.07 -14.81
N ILE A 173 19.06 3.39 -16.06
CA ILE A 173 20.42 3.82 -16.39
C ILE A 173 20.81 5.07 -15.59
N ILE A 174 19.93 6.08 -15.56
CA ILE A 174 20.17 7.31 -14.79
C ILE A 174 20.35 6.99 -13.30
N THR A 175 19.49 6.12 -12.75
CA THR A 175 19.55 5.74 -11.33
C THR A 175 20.84 4.98 -11.01
N VAL A 176 21.32 4.11 -11.90
CA VAL A 176 22.59 3.38 -11.74
C VAL A 176 23.78 4.34 -11.74
N ILE A 177 23.78 5.34 -12.63
CA ILE A 177 24.84 6.35 -12.67
C ILE A 177 24.90 7.13 -11.35
N ILE A 178 23.76 7.61 -10.86
CA ILE A 178 23.68 8.33 -9.58
C ILE A 178 24.17 7.44 -8.42
N TRP A 179 23.74 6.18 -8.39
CA TRP A 179 24.18 5.21 -7.37
C TRP A 179 25.69 4.98 -7.40
N GLY A 180 26.29 4.82 -8.58
CA GLY A 180 27.74 4.65 -8.74
C GLY A 180 28.54 5.86 -8.26
N ILE A 181 28.07 7.07 -8.57
CA ILE A 181 28.68 8.31 -8.08
C ILE A 181 28.64 8.37 -6.55
N LEU A 182 27.51 8.03 -5.93
CA LEU A 182 27.38 8.03 -4.48
C LEU A 182 28.30 7.03 -3.79
N ILE A 183 28.50 5.84 -4.38
CA ILE A 183 29.47 4.87 -3.87
C ILE A 183 30.90 5.38 -3.98
N ALA A 184 31.25 6.01 -5.10
CA ALA A 184 32.57 6.61 -5.24
C ALA A 184 32.80 7.69 -4.16
N ILE A 185 31.81 8.57 -3.93
CA ILE A 185 31.89 9.59 -2.87
C ILE A 185 32.04 8.92 -1.49
N LEU A 186 31.25 7.88 -1.18
CA LEU A 186 31.36 7.14 0.08
C LEU A 186 32.79 6.59 0.26
N TYR A 187 33.31 5.92 -0.77
CA TYR A 187 34.65 5.33 -0.76
C TYR A 187 35.73 6.38 -0.48
N PHE A 188 35.67 7.53 -1.17
CA PHE A 188 36.63 8.61 -0.97
C PHE A 188 36.43 9.40 0.33
N THR A 189 35.25 9.38 0.95
CA THR A 189 35.02 10.10 2.21
C THR A 189 35.34 9.25 3.43
N GLU A 190 35.10 7.94 3.41
CA GLU A 190 35.38 7.07 4.56
C GLU A 190 36.82 6.55 4.60
N ILE A 191 37.47 6.32 3.44
CA ILE A 191 38.85 5.79 3.39
C ILE A 191 39.91 6.88 3.51
N TYR A 192 39.69 8.05 2.93
CA TYR A 192 40.67 9.14 2.93
C TYR A 192 40.70 9.95 4.23
N VAL A 193 39.65 9.85 5.05
CA VAL A 193 39.58 10.47 6.39
C VAL A 193 40.15 9.53 7.47
N SER A 194 40.29 8.23 7.18
CA SER A 194 40.84 7.23 8.09
C SER A 194 42.34 6.93 7.88
N THR A 195 42.98 7.61 6.92
CA THR A 195 44.44 7.65 6.69
C THR A 195 45.01 9.01 7.06
#